data_AF-A0A7W9W3B1-F1
#
_entry.id   AF-A0A7W9W3B1-F1
#
_cell.length_a   1.000
_cell.length_b   1.000
_cell.length_c   1.000
_cell.angle_alpha   90.00
_cell.angle_beta   90.00
_cell.angle_gamma   90.00
#
_symmetry.space_group_name_H-M   'P 1'
#
loop_
_entity.id
_entity.type
_entity.pdbx_description
1 polymer ?
#
loop_
_entity_poly.entity_id
_entity_poly.type
_entity_poly.pdbx_seq_one_letter_code
_entity_poly.pdbx_strand_id
1 'polypeptide(L)'
;MQAYSEAYLGDVVENQGKLFDFVAQNFPDKDTADFIQVYMNSKTRKSIDEGQAYVNTMDNSELWNYFCKTDGFTLQKGDSMKGFVPDWIGEFYAYYQWYYNIPSREVIKNVPIDYLIKAYGGLHDLDLELAVKKVGTRLKTTNIE
;
A
#
# COMPACT_ATOMS: atom_id res chain seq x y z
N MET A 1 3.72 9.73 -17.13
CA MET A 1 3.70 10.77 -16.07
C MET A 1 3.33 10.06 -14.80
N GLN A 2 4.19 10.09 -13.79
CA GLN A 2 3.98 9.50 -12.47
C GLN A 2 2.94 10.30 -11.67
N ALA A 3 2.45 9.74 -10.56
CA ALA A 3 1.37 10.34 -9.78
C ALA A 3 1.74 11.70 -9.15
N TYR A 4 2.95 11.81 -8.61
CA TYR A 4 3.47 13.01 -7.94
C TYR A 4 4.99 13.07 -8.07
N SER A 5 5.61 14.13 -7.52
CA SER A 5 7.07 14.33 -7.58
C SER A 5 7.86 13.17 -6.98
N GLU A 6 8.93 12.74 -7.63
CA GLU A 6 9.87 11.71 -7.12
C GLU A 6 10.46 12.10 -5.76
N ALA A 7 10.52 13.40 -5.44
CA ALA A 7 10.97 13.88 -4.14
C ALA A 7 10.16 13.35 -2.95
N TYR A 8 8.91 12.94 -3.15
CA TYR A 8 8.06 12.33 -2.11
C TYR A 8 8.04 10.80 -2.16
N LEU A 9 8.63 10.19 -3.20
CA LEU A 9 8.46 8.76 -3.46
C LEU A 9 9.03 7.92 -2.32
N GLY A 10 10.26 8.22 -1.88
CA GLY A 10 10.92 7.51 -0.79
C GLY A 10 10.09 7.53 0.48
N ASP A 11 9.71 8.73 0.93
CA ASP A 11 8.92 8.92 2.14
C ASP A 11 7.57 8.19 2.07
N VAL A 12 6.85 8.27 0.95
CA VAL A 12 5.55 7.60 0.81
C VAL A 12 5.70 6.07 0.79
N VAL A 13 6.70 5.54 0.08
CA VAL A 13 6.95 4.10 0.00
C VAL A 13 7.32 3.55 1.37
N GLU A 14 8.32 4.15 2.02
CA GLU A 14 8.82 3.71 3.32
C GLU A 14 7.74 3.84 4.41
N ASN A 15 7.03 4.96 4.49
CA ASN A 15 6.05 5.17 5.55
C ASN A 15 4.78 4.36 5.35
N GLN A 16 4.37 4.06 4.11
CA GLN A 16 3.25 3.15 3.87
C GLN A 16 3.61 1.71 4.25
N GLY A 17 4.81 1.24 3.93
CA GLY A 17 5.32 -0.05 4.38
C GLY A 17 5.30 -0.14 5.91
N LYS A 18 5.98 0.80 6.56
CA LYS A 18 6.05 0.87 8.03
C LYS A 18 4.68 0.99 8.69
N LEU A 19 3.73 1.69 8.08
CA LEU A 19 2.35 1.77 8.58
C LEU A 19 1.69 0.39 8.58
N PHE A 20 1.85 -0.37 7.50
CA PHE A 20 1.22 -1.68 7.38
C PHE A 20 1.85 -2.68 8.36
N ASP A 21 3.17 -2.62 8.52
CA ASP A 21 3.90 -3.40 9.51
C ASP A 21 3.50 -3.01 10.94
N PHE A 22 3.41 -1.71 11.23
CA PHE A 22 2.96 -1.19 12.51
C PHE A 22 1.59 -1.75 12.91
N VAL A 23 0.62 -1.76 11.98
CA VAL A 23 -0.72 -2.29 12.27
C VAL A 23 -0.66 -3.80 12.52
N ALA A 24 0.07 -4.55 11.69
CA ALA A 24 0.17 -6.00 11.81
C ALA A 24 0.84 -6.46 13.12
N GLN A 25 1.86 -5.73 13.58
CA GLN A 25 2.63 -6.06 14.79
C GLN A 25 1.96 -5.62 16.08
N ASN A 26 1.39 -4.42 16.12
CA ASN A 26 0.81 -3.86 17.35
C ASN A 26 -0.61 -4.36 17.64
N PHE A 27 -1.30 -4.88 16.63
CA PHE A 27 -2.68 -5.35 16.74
C PHE A 27 -2.84 -6.80 16.26
N PRO A 28 -2.26 -7.78 16.97
CA PRO A 28 -2.18 -9.17 16.51
C PRO A 28 -3.54 -9.89 16.43
N ASP A 29 -4.59 -9.33 17.05
CA ASP A 29 -5.97 -9.82 17.05
C ASP A 29 -6.89 -9.04 16.07
N LYS A 30 -6.30 -8.22 15.19
CA LYS A 30 -7.02 -7.39 14.22
C LYS A 30 -6.70 -7.79 12.79
N ASP A 31 -7.69 -7.60 11.92
CA ASP A 31 -7.61 -7.94 10.51
C ASP A 31 -6.73 -6.92 9.75
N THR A 32 -5.51 -7.34 9.42
CA THR A 32 -4.58 -6.49 8.66
C THR A 32 -5.04 -6.32 7.20
N ALA A 33 -5.69 -7.32 6.61
CA ALA A 33 -6.14 -7.25 5.22
C ALA A 33 -7.31 -6.26 5.08
N ASP A 34 -8.25 -6.27 6.01
CA ASP A 34 -9.32 -5.27 6.10
C ASP A 34 -8.75 -3.86 6.25
N PHE A 35 -7.80 -3.66 7.17
CA PHE A 35 -7.11 -2.38 7.32
C PHE A 35 -6.51 -1.89 5.99
N ILE A 36 -5.72 -2.72 5.31
CA ILE A 36 -5.09 -2.36 4.03
C ILE A 36 -6.16 -2.03 2.98
N GLN A 37 -7.23 -2.83 2.91
CA GLN A 37 -8.34 -2.61 1.98
C GLN A 37 -9.01 -1.26 2.22
N VAL A 38 -9.34 -0.94 3.48
CA VAL A 38 -9.99 0.33 3.83
C VAL A 38 -9.04 1.51 3.61
N TYR A 39 -7.79 1.39 4.03
CA TYR A 39 -6.78 2.44 3.86
C TYR A 39 -6.56 2.77 2.38
N MET A 40 -6.40 1.78 1.51
CA MET A 40 -6.22 1.99 0.06
C MET A 40 -7.47 2.58 -0.64
N ASN A 41 -8.63 2.55 0.00
CA ASN A 41 -9.86 3.19 -0.49
C ASN A 41 -10.20 4.51 0.23
N SER A 42 -9.34 4.96 1.13
CA SER A 42 -9.59 6.09 2.03
C SER A 42 -9.37 7.47 1.40
N LYS A 43 -9.87 8.50 2.07
CA LYS A 43 -9.57 9.90 1.73
C LYS A 43 -8.10 10.21 2.01
N THR A 44 -7.55 9.68 3.10
CA THR A 44 -6.12 9.82 3.41
C THR A 44 -5.25 9.32 2.26
N ARG A 45 -5.50 8.11 1.76
CA ARG A 45 -4.71 7.59 0.63
C ARG A 45 -4.98 8.36 -0.65
N LYS A 46 -6.20 8.84 -0.89
CA LYS A 46 -6.49 9.73 -2.02
C LYS A 46 -5.66 11.03 -1.96
N SER A 47 -5.49 11.65 -0.80
CA SER A 47 -4.62 12.83 -0.65
C SER A 47 -3.18 12.55 -1.05
N ILE A 48 -2.68 11.35 -0.75
CA ILE A 48 -1.34 10.92 -1.17
C ILE A 48 -1.29 10.65 -2.69
N ASP A 49 -2.34 10.05 -3.29
CA ASP A 49 -2.44 9.82 -4.73
C ASP A 49 -2.32 11.15 -5.51
N GLU A 50 -2.88 12.22 -4.95
CA GLU A 50 -2.90 13.58 -5.51
C GLU A 50 -1.63 14.38 -5.18
N GLY A 51 -0.66 13.78 -4.47
CA GLY A 51 0.62 14.41 -4.16
C GLY A 51 0.54 15.55 -3.14
N GLN A 52 -0.42 15.52 -2.21
CA GLN A 52 -0.57 16.57 -1.21
C GLN A 52 0.63 16.58 -0.26
N ALA A 53 1.49 17.59 -0.40
CA ALA A 53 2.77 17.69 0.31
C ALA A 53 2.69 17.38 1.81
N TYR A 54 1.70 17.95 2.51
CA TYR A 54 1.53 17.73 3.96
C TYR A 54 1.32 16.27 4.35
N VAL A 55 0.57 15.50 3.55
CA VAL A 55 0.29 14.08 3.83
C VAL A 55 1.42 13.19 3.30
N ASN A 56 2.03 13.56 2.18
CA ASN A 56 3.14 12.81 1.57
C ASN A 56 4.43 12.80 2.41
N THR A 57 4.58 13.73 3.36
CA THR A 57 5.75 13.83 4.24
C THR A 57 5.49 13.32 5.65
N MET A 58 4.31 12.77 5.93
CA MET A 58 4.00 12.21 7.25
C MET A 58 4.78 10.92 7.50
N ASP A 59 5.30 10.77 8.71
CA ASP A 59 5.79 9.47 9.14
C ASP A 59 4.64 8.47 9.36
N ASN A 60 4.95 7.18 9.49
CA ASN A 60 3.92 6.14 9.68
C ASN A 60 2.99 6.38 10.90
N SER A 61 3.48 6.99 11.97
CA SER A 61 2.71 7.21 13.19
C SER A 61 1.78 8.42 13.03
N GLU A 62 2.27 9.49 12.42
CA GLU A 62 1.47 10.64 12.00
C GLU A 62 0.38 10.21 11.01
N LEU A 63 0.75 9.39 10.03
CA LEU A 63 -0.14 8.88 9.00
C LEU A 63 -1.24 7.98 9.58
N TRP A 64 -0.90 7.10 10.53
CA TRP A 64 -1.88 6.29 11.26
C TRP A 64 -2.91 7.16 11.99
N ASN A 65 -2.44 8.16 12.73
CA ASN A 65 -3.31 9.06 13.49
C ASN A 65 -4.18 9.91 12.56
N TYR A 66 -3.59 10.40 11.47
CA TYR A 66 -4.31 11.15 10.45
C TYR A 66 -5.40 10.31 9.80
N PHE A 67 -5.09 9.08 9.40
CA PHE A 67 -6.05 8.14 8.83
C PHE A 67 -7.21 7.84 9.78
N CYS A 68 -6.92 7.46 11.04
CA CYS A 68 -7.95 7.21 12.03
C CYS A 68 -8.87 8.42 12.24
N LYS A 69 -8.31 9.63 12.29
CA LYS A 69 -9.06 10.87 12.52
C LYS A 69 -9.86 11.33 11.30
N THR A 70 -9.25 11.32 10.12
CA THR A 70 -9.84 11.85 8.88
C THR A 70 -10.87 10.90 8.28
N ASP A 71 -10.60 9.59 8.35
CA ASP A 71 -11.46 8.56 7.76
C ASP A 71 -12.36 7.88 8.80
N GLY A 72 -12.20 8.18 10.10
CA GLY A 72 -13.00 7.57 11.17
C GLY A 72 -12.77 6.07 11.29
N PHE A 73 -11.56 5.60 10.92
CA PHE A 73 -11.24 4.19 10.85
C PHE A 73 -11.12 3.57 12.25
N THR A 74 -11.63 2.35 12.38
CA THR A 74 -11.47 1.51 13.57
C THR A 74 -11.16 0.08 13.14
N LEU A 75 -10.18 -0.53 13.82
CA LEU A 75 -9.72 -1.88 13.50
C LEU A 75 -10.80 -2.93 13.77
N GLN A 76 -11.01 -3.81 12.78
CA GLN A 76 -11.88 -4.96 12.92
C GLN A 76 -11.14 -6.15 13.55
N LYS A 77 -11.87 -6.99 14.29
CA LYS A 77 -11.32 -8.23 14.83
C LYS A 77 -11.05 -9.21 13.68
N GLY A 78 -9.89 -9.85 13.68
CA GLY A 78 -9.51 -10.84 12.68
C GLY A 78 -8.07 -11.28 12.83
N ASP A 79 -7.48 -11.78 11.75
CA ASP A 79 -6.12 -12.29 11.76
C ASP A 79 -5.12 -11.25 11.29
N SER A 80 -4.03 -11.08 12.05
CA SER A 80 -2.95 -10.21 11.62
C SER A 80 -2.00 -10.93 10.65
N MET A 81 -1.56 -10.21 9.62
CA MET A 81 -0.50 -10.69 8.75
C MET A 81 0.82 -10.83 9.53
N LYS A 82 1.69 -11.74 9.10
CA LYS A 82 2.90 -12.12 9.85
C LYS A 82 4.18 -11.83 9.05
N GLY A 83 5.29 -11.72 9.78
CA GLY A 83 6.62 -11.49 9.20
C GLY A 83 6.70 -10.15 8.49
N PHE A 84 7.50 -10.09 7.42
CA PHE A 84 7.77 -8.87 6.64
C PHE A 84 6.79 -8.66 5.47
N VAL A 85 5.75 -9.49 5.37
CA VAL A 85 4.73 -9.38 4.31
C VAL A 85 3.98 -8.04 4.35
N PRO A 86 3.54 -7.51 5.51
CA PRO A 86 2.78 -6.25 5.55
C PRO A 86 3.59 -5.07 5.03
N ASP A 87 4.84 -4.95 5.50
CA ASP A 87 5.78 -3.89 5.11
C ASP A 87 5.96 -3.84 3.60
N TRP A 88 6.37 -4.98 3.03
CA TRP A 88 6.59 -5.10 1.59
C TRP A 88 5.33 -4.86 0.75
N ILE A 89 4.15 -5.31 1.20
CA ILE A 89 2.88 -5.01 0.51
C ILE A 89 2.61 -3.49 0.52
N GLY A 90 2.90 -2.81 1.63
CA GLY A 90 2.77 -1.36 1.74
C GLY A 90 3.68 -0.64 0.75
N GLU A 91 4.96 -0.99 0.72
CA GLU A 91 5.93 -0.44 -0.23
C GLU A 91 5.51 -0.72 -1.68
N PHE A 92 5.12 -1.96 -1.98
CA PHE A 92 4.70 -2.40 -3.30
C PHE A 92 3.52 -1.56 -3.81
N TYR A 93 2.47 -1.40 -3.00
CA TYR A 93 1.31 -0.64 -3.43
C TYR A 93 1.61 0.84 -3.62
N ALA A 94 2.42 1.45 -2.74
CA ALA A 94 2.83 2.84 -2.87
C ALA A 94 3.60 3.07 -4.18
N TYR A 95 4.60 2.24 -4.45
CA TYR A 95 5.40 2.35 -5.65
C TYR A 95 4.57 2.04 -6.91
N TYR A 96 3.72 1.01 -6.89
CA TYR A 96 2.84 0.66 -8.01
C TYR A 96 1.91 1.82 -8.39
N GLN A 97 1.27 2.43 -7.39
CA GLN A 97 0.39 3.59 -7.54
C GLN A 97 1.14 4.74 -8.22
N TRP A 98 2.31 5.11 -7.70
CA TRP A 98 3.13 6.19 -8.24
C TRP A 98 3.61 5.93 -9.66
N TYR A 99 4.14 4.71 -9.91
CA TYR A 99 4.76 4.32 -11.17
C TYR A 99 3.75 4.29 -12.32
N TYR A 100 2.59 3.67 -12.10
CA TYR A 100 1.55 3.56 -13.11
C TYR A 100 0.60 4.76 -13.15
N ASN A 101 0.70 5.68 -12.18
CA ASN A 101 -0.17 6.84 -12.02
C ASN A 101 -1.65 6.47 -12.12
N ILE A 102 -2.04 5.48 -11.32
CA ILE A 102 -3.44 5.10 -11.15
C ILE A 102 -3.84 5.32 -9.68
N PRO A 103 -5.11 5.60 -9.37
CA PRO A 103 -5.55 5.77 -7.98
C PRO A 103 -5.32 4.50 -7.15
N SER A 104 -4.93 4.66 -5.89
CA SER A 104 -4.73 3.56 -4.92
C SER A 104 -5.91 2.57 -4.86
N ARG A 105 -7.15 3.07 -4.89
CA ARG A 105 -8.37 2.25 -4.98
C ARG A 105 -8.43 1.34 -6.22
N GLU A 106 -7.89 1.78 -7.35
CA GLU A 106 -7.80 0.96 -8.56
C GLU A 106 -6.61 -0.01 -8.47
N VAL A 107 -5.51 0.39 -7.83
CA VAL A 107 -4.36 -0.51 -7.57
C VAL A 107 -4.83 -1.75 -6.81
N ILE A 108 -5.51 -1.57 -5.67
CA ILE A 108 -5.90 -2.70 -4.83
C ILE A 108 -6.99 -3.58 -5.47
N LYS A 109 -7.77 -3.02 -6.40
CA LYS A 109 -8.71 -3.79 -7.22
C LYS A 109 -8.00 -4.62 -8.29
N ASN A 110 -7.00 -4.04 -8.95
CA ASN A 110 -6.24 -4.69 -10.03
C ASN A 110 -5.22 -5.70 -9.50
N VAL A 111 -4.66 -5.43 -8.34
CA VAL A 111 -3.69 -6.29 -7.64
C VAL A 111 -4.27 -6.59 -6.25
N PRO A 112 -5.06 -7.66 -6.09
CA PRO A 112 -5.65 -8.01 -4.80
C PRO A 112 -4.61 -8.40 -3.75
N ILE A 113 -4.89 -8.12 -2.48
CA ILE A 113 -4.00 -8.44 -1.33
C ILE A 113 -3.62 -9.93 -1.33
N ASP A 114 -4.60 -10.83 -1.48
CA ASP A 114 -4.38 -12.29 -1.49
C ASP A 114 -3.41 -12.75 -2.58
N TYR A 115 -3.38 -12.05 -3.72
CA TYR A 115 -2.42 -12.32 -4.78
C TYR A 115 -1.00 -11.98 -4.31
N LEU A 116 -0.79 -10.81 -3.70
CA LEU A 116 0.52 -10.39 -3.21
C LEU A 116 1.02 -11.27 -2.07
N ILE A 117 0.15 -11.69 -1.15
CA ILE A 117 0.52 -12.63 -0.08
C ILE A 117 1.05 -13.94 -0.68
N LYS A 118 0.36 -14.51 -1.67
CA LYS A 118 0.78 -15.74 -2.34
C LYS A 118 2.04 -15.56 -3.19
N ALA A 119 2.20 -14.39 -3.80
CA ALA A 119 3.33 -14.08 -4.67
C ALA A 119 4.58 -13.61 -3.90
N TYR A 120 4.44 -13.26 -2.62
CA TYR A 120 5.50 -12.69 -1.78
C TYR A 120 6.83 -13.45 -1.92
N GLY A 121 6.82 -14.76 -1.70
CA GLY A 121 8.03 -15.59 -1.74
C GLY A 121 8.78 -15.57 -3.07
N GLY A 122 8.14 -15.21 -4.20
CA GLY A 122 8.79 -15.08 -5.50
C GLY A 122 9.03 -13.66 -5.98
N LEU A 123 8.54 -12.65 -5.25
CA LEU A 123 8.64 -11.24 -5.62
C LEU A 123 9.47 -10.41 -4.65
N HIS A 124 9.48 -10.73 -3.36
CA HIS A 124 10.10 -9.88 -2.33
C HIS A 124 11.64 -9.80 -2.42
N ASP A 125 12.29 -10.81 -3.01
CA ASP A 125 13.75 -10.79 -3.26
C ASP A 125 14.15 -9.91 -4.46
N LEU A 126 13.17 -9.46 -5.26
CA LEU A 126 13.43 -8.57 -6.38
C LEU A 126 13.55 -7.13 -5.90
N ASP A 127 14.26 -6.31 -6.66
CA ASP A 127 14.11 -4.86 -6.56
C ASP A 127 12.63 -4.46 -6.70
N LEU A 128 12.19 -3.51 -5.88
CA LEU A 128 10.77 -3.11 -5.78
C LEU A 128 10.20 -2.69 -7.14
N GLU A 129 10.97 -1.92 -7.93
CA GLU A 129 10.55 -1.49 -9.26
C GLU A 129 10.38 -2.68 -10.20
N LEU A 130 11.29 -3.65 -10.13
CA LEU A 130 11.22 -4.87 -10.93
C LEU A 130 9.99 -5.71 -10.55
N ALA A 131 9.68 -5.86 -9.27
CA ALA A 131 8.49 -6.56 -8.80
C ALA A 131 7.20 -5.89 -9.34
N VAL A 132 7.10 -4.57 -9.21
CA VAL A 132 5.96 -3.77 -9.68
C VAL A 132 5.79 -3.87 -11.20
N LYS A 133 6.87 -3.76 -11.97
CA LYS A 133 6.84 -3.93 -13.44
C LYS A 133 6.39 -5.32 -13.85
N LYS A 134 6.89 -6.36 -13.18
CA LYS A 134 6.55 -7.76 -13.46
C LYS A 134 5.06 -8.04 -13.24
N VAL A 135 4.51 -7.58 -12.12
CA VAL A 135 3.07 -7.72 -11.83
C VAL A 135 2.22 -6.89 -12.80
N GLY A 136 2.57 -5.63 -13.03
CA GLY A 136 1.77 -4.75 -13.90
C GLY A 136 1.79 -5.15 -15.37
N THR A 137 2.88 -5.75 -15.87
CA THR A 137 2.92 -6.31 -17.24
C THR A 137 1.99 -7.50 -17.36
N ARG A 138 2.01 -8.41 -16.38
CA ARG A 138 1.18 -9.62 -16.39
C ARG A 138 -0.32 -9.30 -16.43
N LEU A 139 -0.76 -8.29 -15.68
CA LEU A 139 -2.17 -7.89 -15.67
C LEU A 139 -2.65 -7.25 -16.98
N LYS A 140 -1.75 -6.60 -17.74
CA LYS A 140 -2.08 -6.08 -19.07
C LYS A 140 -2.28 -7.20 -20.09
N THR A 141 -1.52 -8.29 -19.98
CA THR A 141 -1.63 -9.43 -20.90
C THR A 141 -2.92 -10.24 -20.68
N THR A 142 -3.39 -10.37 -19.45
CA THR A 142 -4.63 -11.13 -19.14
C THR A 142 -5.92 -10.43 -19.61
N ASN A 143 -5.89 -9.11 -19.86
CA ASN A 143 -7.07 -8.35 -20.33
C ASN A 143 -7.18 -8.30 -21.87
N ILE A 144 -6.40 -9.11 -22.61
CA ILE A 144 -6.40 -9.19 -24.08
C ILE A 144 -6.94 -10.54 -24.58
N GLU A 145 -7.54 -11.36 -23.71
CA GLU A 145 -8.23 -12.62 -24.10
C GLU A 145 -9.76 -12.50 -23.99
#